data_AF-A0A0K2JFN9-F1
#
_entry.id   AF-A0A0K2JFN9-F1
#
_cell.length_a   1.000
_cell.length_b   1.000
_cell.length_c   1.000
_cell.angle_alpha   90.00
_cell.angle_beta   90.00
_cell.angle_gamma   90.00
#
_symmetry.space_group_name_H-M   'P 1'
#
loop_
_entity.id
_entity.type
_entity.pdbx_description
1 polymer ?
#
loop_
_entity_poly.entity_id
_entity_poly.type
_entity_poly.pdbx_seq_one_letter_code
_entity_poly.pdbx_strand_id
1 'polypeptide(L)'
;MHSKFHTSLDAMVQHYLIQKDEYHPQDEQSFVISHVHLLAKLAQWLVIYAKNKITLDLLLAKINKKEFIEKKYLAKCEGIIQETDFTLSGYLYKDEDKQKMVFTKTEQSHAKVVKAHFKIQAQISNATWLEATLITGRKHQIRASLSYLYHPIINDVKYGTKQETKKYMIALYSITLIFHKLSDHLSYLNEKIIKIPKNIIK
;
A
#
# COMPACT_ATOMS: atom_id res chain seq x y z
N MET A 1 19.65 18.40 4.97
CA MET A 1 19.57 18.00 6.39
C MET A 1 19.26 16.51 6.45
N HIS A 2 20.29 15.66 6.39
CA HIS A 2 20.14 14.20 6.42
C HIS A 2 20.09 13.73 7.87
N SER A 3 19.03 13.01 8.24
CA SER A 3 18.88 12.41 9.57
C SER A 3 20.03 11.44 9.86
N LYS A 4 20.65 11.55 11.04
CA LYS A 4 21.81 10.76 11.46
C LYS A 4 21.50 9.31 11.85
N PHE A 5 20.23 8.90 12.03
CA PHE A 5 19.90 7.51 12.41
C PHE A 5 18.46 7.12 12.00
N HIS A 6 18.18 7.02 10.70
CA HIS A 6 17.03 6.22 10.26
C HIS A 6 17.51 5.11 9.34
N THR A 7 17.67 3.91 9.92
CA THR A 7 17.83 2.67 9.16
C THR A 7 16.66 2.56 8.18
N SER A 8 16.96 2.39 6.89
CA SER A 8 15.92 2.18 5.87
C SER A 8 15.22 0.84 6.09
N LEU A 9 13.99 0.69 5.60
CA LEU A 9 13.29 -0.60 5.66
C LEU A 9 14.09 -1.69 4.94
N ASP A 10 14.75 -1.35 3.82
CA ASP A 10 15.63 -2.27 3.10
C ASP A 10 16.79 -2.75 4.01
N ALA A 11 17.46 -1.84 4.72
CA ALA A 11 18.53 -2.20 5.65
C ALA A 11 18.03 -3.01 6.85
N MET A 12 16.83 -2.71 7.37
CA MET A 12 16.20 -3.52 8.42
C MET A 12 15.92 -4.95 7.96
N VAL A 13 15.40 -5.13 6.74
CA VAL A 13 15.12 -6.45 6.16
C VAL A 13 16.41 -7.23 5.91
N GLN A 14 17.44 -6.59 5.37
CA GLN A 14 18.75 -7.22 5.18
C GLN A 14 19.34 -7.69 6.52
N HIS A 15 19.34 -6.82 7.53
CA HIS A 15 19.84 -7.17 8.86
C HIS A 15 19.05 -8.35 9.47
N TYR A 16 17.73 -8.35 9.34
CA TYR A 16 16.88 -9.45 9.80
C TYR A 16 17.24 -10.78 9.12
N LEU A 17 17.45 -10.78 7.80
CA LEU A 17 17.77 -12.00 7.06
C LEU A 17 19.19 -12.50 7.34
N ILE A 18 20.15 -11.60 7.59
CA ILE A 18 21.50 -11.97 8.06
C ILE A 18 21.41 -12.66 9.43
N GLN A 19 20.66 -12.09 10.38
CA GLN A 19 20.48 -12.70 11.71
C GLN A 19 19.79 -14.07 11.65
N LYS A 20 19.00 -14.33 10.61
CA LYS A 20 18.33 -15.61 10.37
C LYS A 20 19.19 -16.62 9.60
N ASP A 21 20.41 -16.27 9.24
CA ASP A 21 21.29 -17.08 8.37
C ASP A 21 20.62 -17.38 7.01
N GLU A 22 19.79 -16.44 6.54
CA GLU A 22 18.97 -16.57 5.35
C GLU A 22 19.43 -15.66 4.19
N TYR A 23 20.48 -14.87 4.44
CA TYR A 23 21.14 -14.00 3.47
C TYR A 23 22.59 -13.74 3.87
N HIS A 24 23.51 -14.00 2.94
CA HIS A 24 24.95 -13.86 3.12
C HIS A 24 25.48 -12.86 2.07
N PRO A 25 25.65 -11.58 2.44
CA PRO A 25 26.07 -10.55 1.48
C PRO A 25 27.41 -10.84 0.78
N GLN A 26 28.29 -11.62 1.41
CA GLN A 26 29.60 -11.98 0.87
C GLN A 26 29.50 -13.00 -0.27
N ASP A 27 28.46 -13.83 -0.27
CA ASP A 27 28.25 -14.88 -1.28
C ASP A 27 27.49 -14.34 -2.50
N GLU A 28 26.80 -13.21 -2.34
CA GLU A 28 25.95 -12.59 -3.34
C GLU A 28 26.68 -11.47 -4.09
N GLN A 29 27.23 -11.79 -5.26
CA GLN A 29 28.01 -10.84 -6.06
C GLN A 29 27.17 -9.86 -6.89
N SER A 30 25.92 -10.21 -7.22
CA SER A 30 25.13 -9.49 -8.23
C SER A 30 23.72 -9.09 -7.78
N PHE A 31 23.28 -9.54 -6.60
CA PHE A 31 21.94 -9.29 -6.11
C PHE A 31 21.93 -8.80 -4.66
N VAL A 32 21.13 -7.76 -4.42
CA VAL A 32 20.81 -7.28 -3.09
C VAL A 32 19.33 -7.46 -2.86
N ILE A 33 18.95 -7.98 -1.70
CA ILE A 33 17.55 -8.12 -1.31
C ILE A 33 16.81 -6.81 -1.55
N SER A 34 15.73 -6.89 -2.32
CA SER A 34 15.03 -5.74 -2.86
C SER A 34 13.54 -5.85 -2.63
N HIS A 35 12.89 -4.72 -2.36
CA HIS A 35 11.44 -4.67 -2.27
C HIS A 35 10.81 -4.88 -3.64
N VAL A 36 9.69 -5.60 -3.67
CA VAL A 36 8.90 -5.86 -4.90
C VAL A 36 7.97 -4.68 -5.21
N HIS A 37 7.58 -3.92 -4.19
CA HIS A 37 6.77 -2.73 -4.35
C HIS A 37 7.02 -1.73 -3.24
N LEU A 38 6.68 -0.47 -3.53
CA LEU A 38 6.71 0.60 -2.55
C LEU A 38 5.39 0.67 -1.78
N LEU A 39 5.51 0.82 -0.46
CA LEU A 39 4.45 1.32 0.40
C LEU A 39 4.66 2.85 0.54
N ALA A 40 3.57 3.62 0.70
CA ALA A 40 3.72 5.04 0.97
C ALA A 40 4.51 5.22 2.28
N LYS A 41 5.45 6.17 2.32
CA LYS A 41 6.40 6.35 3.45
C LYS A 41 5.75 6.38 4.83
N LEU A 42 4.53 6.91 4.94
CA LEU A 42 3.79 7.04 6.20
C LEU A 42 2.72 5.95 6.38
N ALA A 43 2.53 5.07 5.39
CA ALA A 43 1.65 3.91 5.50
C ALA A 43 2.43 2.74 6.10
N GLN A 44 1.71 1.77 6.66
CA GLN A 44 2.28 0.74 7.54
C GLN A 44 1.92 -0.68 7.07
N TRP A 45 2.64 -1.67 7.64
CA TRP A 45 2.41 -3.12 7.52
C TRP A 45 2.97 -3.81 6.27
N LEU A 46 2.19 -4.69 5.64
CA LEU A 46 2.70 -5.72 4.73
C LEU A 46 3.42 -5.11 3.53
N VAL A 47 4.65 -5.57 3.34
CA VAL A 47 5.54 -5.32 2.21
C VAL A 47 6.09 -6.65 1.72
N ILE A 48 6.46 -6.73 0.44
CA ILE A 48 7.03 -7.94 -0.15
C ILE A 48 8.46 -7.64 -0.54
N TYR A 49 9.39 -8.49 -0.11
CA TYR A 49 10.79 -8.48 -0.51
C TYR A 49 11.14 -9.78 -1.23
N ALA A 50 11.99 -9.67 -2.25
CA ALA A 50 12.54 -10.82 -2.95
C ALA A 50 13.96 -11.10 -2.45
N LYS A 51 14.23 -12.38 -2.12
CA LYS A 51 15.54 -12.83 -1.62
C LYS A 51 16.55 -13.15 -2.71
N ASN A 52 16.12 -13.29 -3.96
CA ASN A 52 16.99 -13.51 -5.11
C ASN A 52 16.43 -12.84 -6.36
N LYS A 53 17.28 -12.69 -7.38
CA LYS A 53 16.98 -12.00 -8.64
C LYS A 53 15.83 -12.63 -9.42
N ILE A 54 15.83 -13.96 -9.56
CA ILE A 54 14.79 -14.69 -10.30
C ILE A 54 13.40 -14.42 -9.68
N THR A 55 13.31 -14.48 -8.35
CA THR A 55 12.08 -14.19 -7.60
C THR A 55 11.66 -12.73 -7.76
N LEU A 56 12.61 -11.79 -7.73
CA LEU A 56 12.30 -10.37 -7.91
C LEU A 56 11.66 -10.14 -9.28
N ASP A 57 12.25 -10.68 -10.35
CA ASP A 57 11.78 -10.47 -11.72
C ASP A 57 10.38 -11.08 -11.93
N LEU A 58 10.17 -12.30 -11.43
CA LEU A 58 8.85 -12.94 -11.45
C LEU A 58 7.80 -12.10 -10.72
N LEU A 59 8.10 -11.63 -9.50
CA LEU A 59 7.14 -10.86 -8.71
C LEU A 59 6.89 -9.47 -9.29
N LEU A 60 7.90 -8.78 -9.84
CA LEU A 60 7.74 -7.49 -10.52
C LEU A 60 6.82 -7.59 -11.74
N ALA A 61 6.89 -8.68 -12.50
CA ALA A 61 6.01 -8.92 -13.64
C ALA A 61 4.53 -9.15 -13.25
N LYS A 62 4.26 -9.46 -11.97
CA LYS A 62 2.95 -9.90 -11.47
C LYS A 62 2.32 -8.93 -10.47
N ILE A 63 3.09 -8.10 -9.75
CA ILE A 63 2.60 -7.26 -8.64
C ILE A 63 1.51 -6.25 -9.02
N ASN A 64 1.49 -5.82 -10.27
CA ASN A 64 0.50 -4.89 -10.80
C ASN A 64 -0.77 -5.59 -11.35
N LYS A 65 -0.75 -6.92 -11.46
CA LYS A 65 -1.80 -7.75 -12.03
C LYS A 65 -2.59 -8.46 -10.91
N LYS A 66 -3.85 -8.05 -10.72
CA LYS A 66 -4.66 -8.46 -9.55
C LYS A 66 -5.10 -9.92 -9.59
N GLU A 67 -5.12 -10.51 -10.78
CA GLU A 67 -5.30 -11.93 -10.96
C GLU A 67 -4.13 -12.79 -10.47
N PHE A 68 -2.99 -12.15 -10.12
CA PHE A 68 -1.83 -12.82 -9.52
C PHE A 68 -1.54 -12.37 -8.09
N ILE A 69 -1.57 -11.07 -7.81
CA ILE A 69 -1.30 -10.54 -6.47
C ILE A 69 -2.36 -9.52 -6.08
N GLU A 70 -3.22 -9.90 -5.14
CA GLU A 70 -4.22 -9.04 -4.55
C GLU A 70 -3.68 -8.38 -3.28
N LYS A 71 -4.01 -7.10 -3.10
CA LYS A 71 -3.62 -6.32 -1.91
C LYS A 71 -4.85 -5.63 -1.36
N LYS A 72 -5.12 -5.85 -0.07
CA LYS A 72 -6.19 -5.17 0.66
C LYS A 72 -5.60 -4.25 1.71
N TYR A 73 -6.19 -3.08 1.80
CA TYR A 73 -5.78 -2.05 2.73
C TYR A 73 -6.90 -1.77 3.72
N LEU A 74 -6.56 -1.44 4.95
CA LEU A 74 -7.49 -0.86 5.91
C LEU A 74 -7.15 0.62 6.05
N ALA A 75 -8.16 1.48 5.95
CA ALA A 75 -8.02 2.91 6.16
C ALA A 75 -8.97 3.39 7.26
N LYS A 76 -8.52 4.36 8.05
CA LYS A 76 -9.38 5.18 8.90
C LYS A 76 -9.44 6.59 8.29
N CYS A 77 -10.63 7.02 7.90
CA CYS A 77 -10.86 8.33 7.30
C CYS A 77 -11.79 9.20 8.12
N GLU A 78 -11.74 10.50 7.89
CA GLU A 78 -12.62 11.47 8.54
C GLU A 78 -14.05 11.38 8.03
N GLY A 79 -15.00 11.70 8.91
CA GLY A 79 -16.42 11.72 8.57
C GLY A 79 -17.05 10.32 8.52
N ILE A 80 -18.35 10.34 8.27
CA ILE A 80 -19.19 9.15 8.14
C ILE A 80 -19.57 8.95 6.68
N ILE A 81 -19.05 7.89 6.08
CA ILE A 81 -19.45 7.46 4.73
C ILE A 81 -20.73 6.63 4.86
N GLN A 82 -21.81 7.03 4.18
CA GLN A 82 -23.13 6.43 4.37
C GLN A 82 -23.28 5.09 3.64
N GLU A 83 -22.61 4.94 2.50
CA GLU A 83 -22.58 3.71 1.73
C GLU A 83 -21.90 2.60 2.53
N THR A 84 -22.46 1.40 2.53
CA THR A 84 -21.84 0.23 3.20
C THR A 84 -20.73 -0.39 2.35
N ASP A 85 -20.88 -0.30 1.03
CA ASP A 85 -19.98 -0.84 0.02
C ASP A 85 -20.13 -0.04 -1.29
N PHE A 86 -19.01 0.35 -1.91
CA PHE A 86 -19.03 1.07 -3.18
C PHE A 86 -17.75 0.90 -3.99
N THR A 87 -17.83 1.16 -5.30
CA THR A 87 -16.67 1.15 -6.19
C THR A 87 -16.43 2.55 -6.76
N LEU A 88 -15.23 3.09 -6.54
CA LEU A 88 -14.83 4.36 -7.14
C LEU A 88 -13.96 4.11 -8.37
N SER A 89 -14.44 4.58 -9.52
CA SER A 89 -13.69 4.61 -10.78
C SER A 89 -13.54 6.05 -11.27
N GLY A 90 -12.43 6.35 -11.93
CA GLY A 90 -12.11 7.65 -12.49
C GLY A 90 -10.66 7.70 -12.98
N TYR A 91 -10.05 8.88 -12.86
CA TYR A 91 -8.69 9.13 -13.32
C TYR A 91 -7.85 9.77 -12.22
N LEU A 92 -6.55 9.53 -12.29
CA LEU A 92 -5.56 10.06 -11.37
C LEU A 92 -4.44 10.73 -12.16
N TYR A 93 -4.20 12.01 -11.89
CA TYR A 93 -3.10 12.76 -12.49
C TYR A 93 -2.23 13.39 -11.40
N LYS A 94 -1.02 13.81 -11.74
CA LYS A 94 -0.10 14.48 -10.82
C LYS A 94 -0.30 15.98 -10.97
N ASP A 95 -0.65 16.63 -9.87
CA ASP A 95 -0.56 18.08 -9.71
C ASP A 95 0.90 18.40 -9.35
N GLU A 96 1.62 19.01 -10.29
CA GLU A 96 3.04 19.32 -10.15
C GLU A 96 3.29 20.45 -9.14
N ASP A 97 2.40 21.43 -9.03
CA ASP A 97 2.58 22.54 -8.08
C ASP A 97 2.46 22.05 -6.63
N LYS A 98 1.45 21.21 -6.36
CA LYS A 98 1.20 20.63 -5.03
C LYS A 98 1.98 19.33 -4.80
N GLN A 99 2.74 18.88 -5.81
CA GLN A 99 3.47 17.60 -5.83
C GLN A 99 2.62 16.41 -5.34
N LYS A 100 1.32 16.38 -5.67
CA LYS A 100 0.37 15.36 -5.18
C LYS A 100 -0.44 14.74 -6.30
N MET A 101 -0.92 13.53 -6.07
CA MET A 101 -1.87 12.91 -7.00
C MET A 101 -3.27 13.49 -6.75
N VAL A 102 -4.01 13.79 -7.80
CA VAL A 102 -5.38 14.31 -7.73
C VAL A 102 -6.30 13.34 -8.46
N PHE A 103 -7.39 12.98 -7.79
CA PHE A 103 -8.44 12.15 -8.37
C PHE A 103 -9.48 13.03 -9.05
N THR A 104 -9.99 12.59 -10.19
CA THR A 104 -11.07 13.26 -10.93
C THR A 104 -11.96 12.23 -11.63
N LYS A 105 -13.20 12.61 -11.91
CA LYS A 105 -14.14 11.82 -12.72
C LYS A 105 -13.97 12.06 -14.22
N THR A 106 -13.39 13.19 -14.61
CA THR A 106 -13.13 13.55 -15.99
C THR A 106 -11.68 13.25 -16.36
N GLU A 107 -11.44 12.77 -17.58
CA GLU A 107 -10.09 12.57 -18.06
C GLU A 107 -9.34 13.92 -18.15
N GLN A 108 -8.08 13.90 -17.76
CA GLN A 108 -7.16 15.05 -17.82
C GLN A 108 -5.91 14.63 -18.57
N SER A 109 -5.13 15.59 -19.05
CA SER A 109 -3.86 15.28 -19.71
C SER A 109 -2.95 14.45 -18.79
N HIS A 110 -2.35 13.40 -19.35
CA HIS A 110 -1.49 12.44 -18.65
C HIS A 110 -2.14 11.68 -17.48
N ALA A 111 -3.46 11.78 -17.30
CA ALA A 111 -4.16 11.05 -16.26
C ALA A 111 -4.14 9.55 -16.54
N LYS A 112 -4.18 8.76 -15.47
CA LYS A 112 -4.25 7.29 -15.54
C LYS A 112 -5.56 6.82 -14.95
N VAL A 113 -6.21 5.88 -15.63
CA VAL A 113 -7.41 5.21 -15.12
C VAL A 113 -7.11 4.57 -13.78
N VAL A 114 -8.02 4.79 -12.83
CA VAL A 114 -7.99 4.21 -11.50
C VAL A 114 -9.34 3.62 -11.11
N LYS A 115 -9.30 2.48 -10.43
CA LYS A 115 -10.47 1.81 -9.88
C LYS A 115 -10.13 1.14 -8.56
N ALA A 116 -10.97 1.35 -7.55
CA ALA A 116 -10.86 0.72 -6.24
C ALA A 116 -12.27 0.43 -5.70
N HIS A 117 -12.38 -0.68 -4.98
CA HIS A 117 -13.58 -1.07 -4.26
C HIS A 117 -13.37 -0.82 -2.77
N PHE A 118 -14.38 -0.28 -2.11
CA PHE A 118 -14.33 0.14 -0.72
C PHE A 118 -15.49 -0.48 0.05
N LYS A 119 -15.19 -1.13 1.17
CA LYS A 119 -16.19 -1.75 2.03
C LYS A 119 -16.05 -1.24 3.45
N ILE A 120 -17.09 -0.59 3.95
CA ILE A 120 -17.11 -0.04 5.31
C ILE A 120 -17.07 -1.18 6.33
N GLN A 121 -16.21 -1.03 7.31
CA GLN A 121 -15.98 -2.02 8.38
C GLN A 121 -16.59 -1.56 9.70
N ALA A 122 -16.49 -0.27 10.01
CA ALA A 122 -17.05 0.33 11.21
C ALA A 122 -17.13 1.85 11.05
N GLN A 123 -18.09 2.46 11.75
CA GLN A 123 -18.21 3.90 11.90
C GLN A 123 -18.14 4.20 13.40
N ILE A 124 -17.22 5.06 13.82
CA ILE A 124 -17.01 5.36 15.24
C ILE A 124 -16.79 6.86 15.38
N SER A 125 -17.67 7.51 16.16
CA SER A 125 -17.68 8.95 16.38
C SER A 125 -17.82 9.73 15.07
N ASN A 126 -16.73 10.33 14.56
CA ASN A 126 -16.69 11.08 13.31
C ASN A 126 -15.59 10.56 12.38
N ALA A 127 -15.44 9.24 12.35
CA ALA A 127 -14.47 8.55 11.52
C ALA A 127 -15.06 7.23 11.01
N THR A 128 -14.62 6.86 9.81
CA THR A 128 -15.00 5.61 9.15
C THR A 128 -13.79 4.73 8.96
N TRP A 129 -13.90 3.47 9.37
CA TRP A 129 -12.98 2.41 9.01
C TRP A 129 -13.49 1.70 7.77
N LEU A 130 -12.63 1.55 6.76
CA LEU A 130 -12.99 0.89 5.51
C LEU A 130 -11.85 0.03 4.98
N GLU A 131 -12.21 -1.09 4.36
CA GLU A 131 -11.31 -1.91 3.58
C GLU A 131 -11.29 -1.40 2.14
N ALA A 132 -10.11 -1.24 1.55
CA ALA A 132 -9.90 -0.85 0.18
C ALA A 132 -9.23 -1.99 -0.60
N THR A 133 -9.92 -2.49 -1.62
CA THR A 133 -9.41 -3.48 -2.57
C THR A 133 -9.06 -2.78 -3.88
N LEU A 134 -7.79 -2.81 -4.24
CA LEU A 134 -7.28 -2.10 -5.41
C LEU A 134 -7.45 -2.93 -6.69
N ILE A 135 -8.29 -2.46 -7.62
CA ILE A 135 -8.36 -3.02 -8.99
C ILE A 135 -7.16 -2.50 -9.80
N THR A 136 -6.84 -1.21 -9.66
CA THR A 136 -5.59 -0.61 -10.17
C THR A 136 -4.68 -0.22 -9.00
N GLY A 137 -3.35 -0.25 -9.20
CA GLY A 137 -2.37 0.09 -8.17
C GLY A 137 -1.55 1.33 -8.48
N ARG A 138 -2.16 2.53 -8.52
CA ARG A 138 -1.42 3.78 -8.79
C ARG A 138 -0.89 4.44 -7.51
N LYS A 139 0.14 5.27 -7.65
CA LYS A 139 0.74 6.03 -6.54
C LYS A 139 -0.35 6.82 -5.81
N HIS A 140 -0.42 6.70 -4.49
CA HIS A 140 -1.38 7.42 -3.62
C HIS A 140 -2.86 7.29 -4.03
N GLN A 141 -3.25 6.24 -4.77
CA GLN A 141 -4.60 6.10 -5.29
C GLN A 141 -5.66 6.18 -4.18
N ILE A 142 -5.52 5.40 -3.10
CA ILE A 142 -6.47 5.39 -1.97
C ILE A 142 -6.57 6.78 -1.32
N ARG A 143 -5.42 7.42 -1.07
CA ARG A 143 -5.32 8.73 -0.42
C ARG A 143 -6.05 9.80 -1.23
N ALA A 144 -5.80 9.86 -2.55
CA ALA A 144 -6.43 10.81 -3.45
C ALA A 144 -7.93 10.54 -3.63
N SER A 145 -8.31 9.26 -3.75
CA SER A 145 -9.72 8.85 -3.89
C SER A 145 -10.56 9.25 -2.67
N LEU A 146 -10.08 8.95 -1.47
CA LEU A 146 -10.80 9.27 -0.23
C LEU A 146 -10.84 10.78 0.03
N SER A 147 -9.76 11.51 -0.29
CA SER A 147 -9.73 12.98 -0.26
C SER A 147 -10.75 13.61 -1.22
N TYR A 148 -10.86 13.07 -2.45
CA TYR A 148 -11.87 13.52 -3.43
C TYR A 148 -13.30 13.32 -2.95
N LEU A 149 -13.54 12.26 -2.17
CA LEU A 149 -14.83 12.00 -1.52
C LEU A 149 -15.05 12.82 -0.25
N TYR A 150 -14.19 13.80 0.06
CA TYR A 150 -14.25 14.60 1.29
C TYR A 150 -14.06 13.80 2.59
N HIS A 151 -13.48 12.61 2.49
CA HIS A 151 -13.18 11.73 3.62
C HIS A 151 -11.68 11.42 3.65
N PRO A 152 -10.77 12.40 3.84
CA PRO A 152 -9.33 12.16 3.85
C PRO A 152 -8.94 11.15 4.94
N ILE A 153 -7.84 10.44 4.69
CA ILE A 153 -7.26 9.50 5.67
C ILE A 153 -6.71 10.29 6.86
N ILE A 154 -6.97 9.83 8.08
CA ILE A 154 -6.49 10.48 9.31
C ILE A 154 -4.95 10.59 9.30
N ASN A 155 -4.45 11.74 9.77
CA ASN A 155 -3.04 12.19 9.70
C ASN A 155 -2.50 12.44 8.28
N ASP A 156 -3.32 12.32 7.23
CA ASP A 156 -2.88 12.60 5.87
C ASP A 156 -3.01 14.09 5.48
N VAL A 157 -2.15 14.92 6.08
CA VAL A 157 -2.13 16.39 5.88
C VAL A 157 -1.99 16.76 4.41
N LYS A 158 -1.20 16.00 3.63
CA LYS A 158 -1.02 16.24 2.19
C LYS A 158 -2.32 16.14 1.39
N TYR A 159 -3.26 15.35 1.89
CA TYR A 159 -4.56 15.09 1.27
C TYR A 159 -5.72 15.75 2.01
N GLY A 160 -5.43 16.70 2.91
CA GLY A 160 -6.42 17.61 3.47
C GLY A 160 -7.12 17.10 4.73
N THR A 161 -6.53 16.14 5.45
CA THR A 161 -7.00 15.78 6.81
C THR A 161 -7.01 17.04 7.69
N LYS A 162 -8.01 17.17 8.56
CA LYS A 162 -8.08 18.14 9.66
C LYS A 162 -7.85 17.47 11.02
N GLN A 163 -8.09 16.17 11.11
CA GLN A 163 -7.84 15.34 12.27
C GLN A 163 -6.39 14.85 12.24
N GLU A 164 -5.57 15.52 13.04
CA GLU A 164 -4.21 15.09 13.32
C GLU A 164 -4.15 14.50 14.74
N THR A 165 -3.50 13.36 14.84
CA THR A 165 -3.21 12.70 16.11
C THR A 165 -1.73 12.89 16.46
N LYS A 166 -1.31 12.50 17.66
CA LYS A 166 0.12 12.47 18.03
C LYS A 166 0.94 11.46 17.21
N LYS A 167 0.30 10.64 16.36
CA LYS A 167 0.97 9.66 15.49
C LYS A 167 1.42 10.34 14.19
N TYR A 168 2.68 10.15 13.83
CA TYR A 168 3.23 10.64 12.56
C TYR A 168 2.76 9.85 11.32
N MET A 169 2.35 8.60 11.52
CA MET A 169 1.95 7.72 10.43
C MET A 169 0.50 7.96 10.02
N ILE A 170 0.21 7.86 8.72
CA ILE A 170 -1.17 7.92 8.22
C ILE A 170 -1.90 6.65 8.61
N ALA A 171 -3.21 6.77 8.87
CA ALA A 171 -4.06 5.63 9.22
C ALA A 171 -4.42 4.79 7.98
N LEU A 172 -3.41 4.36 7.24
CA LEU A 172 -3.49 3.50 6.06
C LEU A 172 -2.56 2.30 6.26
N TYR A 173 -3.14 1.11 6.20
CA TYR A 173 -2.50 -0.13 6.61
C TYR A 173 -2.61 -1.16 5.48
N SER A 174 -1.49 -1.73 5.03
CA SER A 174 -1.47 -2.87 4.10
C SER A 174 -1.72 -4.16 4.88
N ILE A 175 -2.96 -4.67 4.90
CA ILE A 175 -3.38 -5.69 5.88
C ILE A 175 -3.50 -7.10 5.31
N THR A 176 -3.66 -7.26 3.99
CA THR A 176 -3.78 -8.58 3.37
C THR A 176 -3.04 -8.63 2.04
N LEU A 177 -2.27 -9.69 1.86
CA LEU A 177 -1.68 -10.10 0.59
C LEU A 177 -2.23 -11.48 0.22
N ILE A 178 -2.70 -11.61 -1.02
CA ILE A 178 -3.20 -12.88 -1.56
C ILE A 178 -2.48 -13.15 -2.86
N PHE A 179 -1.97 -14.38 -3.01
CA PHE A 179 -1.25 -14.80 -4.21
C PHE A 179 -2.07 -15.83 -4.97
N HIS A 180 -2.07 -15.70 -6.29
CA HIS A 180 -2.84 -16.49 -7.22
C HIS A 180 -2.00 -16.80 -8.45
N LYS A 181 -2.16 -17.99 -9.02
CA LYS A 181 -1.63 -18.36 -10.34
C LYS A 181 -0.13 -18.05 -10.53
N LEU A 182 0.67 -18.03 -9.47
CA LEU A 182 2.12 -17.93 -9.54
C LEU A 182 2.70 -19.26 -10.06
N SER A 183 3.68 -19.18 -10.95
CA SER A 183 4.36 -20.32 -11.55
C SER A 183 5.64 -20.68 -10.79
N ASP A 184 6.30 -21.74 -11.25
CA ASP A 184 7.66 -22.11 -10.87
C ASP A 184 7.79 -22.36 -9.35
N HIS A 185 8.91 -21.94 -8.77
CA HIS A 185 9.21 -22.08 -7.34
C HIS A 185 8.34 -21.18 -6.44
N LEU A 186 7.42 -20.39 -6.98
CA LEU A 186 6.48 -19.55 -6.22
C LEU A 186 5.07 -20.14 -6.14
N SER A 187 4.82 -21.28 -6.81
CA SER A 187 3.52 -21.96 -6.81
C SER A 187 2.98 -22.27 -5.41
N TYR A 188 3.86 -22.55 -4.45
CA TYR A 188 3.51 -22.79 -3.04
C TYR A 188 2.85 -21.60 -2.32
N LEU A 189 2.89 -20.40 -2.90
CA LEU A 189 2.21 -19.21 -2.37
C LEU A 189 0.75 -19.12 -2.82
N ASN A 190 0.39 -19.76 -3.93
CA ASN A 190 -1.00 -19.84 -4.36
C ASN A 190 -1.79 -20.53 -3.24
N GLU A 191 -2.93 -19.98 -2.84
CA GLU A 191 -3.74 -20.39 -1.67
C GLU A 191 -3.34 -19.79 -0.31
N LYS A 192 -2.16 -19.18 -0.19
CA LYS A 192 -1.78 -18.48 1.04
C LYS A 192 -2.40 -17.09 1.11
N ILE A 193 -3.07 -16.82 2.22
CA ILE A 193 -3.56 -15.49 2.60
C ILE A 193 -2.70 -14.99 3.76
N ILE A 194 -1.82 -14.03 3.48
CA ILE A 194 -1.03 -13.37 4.52
C ILE A 194 -1.87 -12.19 5.04
N LYS A 195 -2.33 -12.27 6.29
CA LYS A 195 -3.20 -11.27 6.89
C LYS A 195 -2.68 -10.78 8.23
N ILE A 196 -2.65 -9.47 8.40
CA ILE A 196 -2.43 -8.84 9.71
C ILE A 196 -3.73 -8.91 10.52
N PRO A 197 -3.70 -9.43 11.76
CA PRO A 197 -4.86 -9.44 12.64
C PRO A 197 -5.38 -8.02 12.93
N LYS A 198 -6.69 -7.80 12.76
CA LYS A 198 -7.33 -6.48 12.94
C LYS A 198 -7.18 -5.93 14.36
N ASN A 199 -7.09 -6.79 15.37
CA ASN A 199 -6.96 -6.42 16.79
C ASN A 199 -5.62 -5.74 17.13
N ILE A 200 -4.60 -5.83 16.27
CA ILE A 200 -3.31 -5.14 16.49
C ILE A 200 -3.39 -3.68 16.01
N ILE A 201 -4.43 -3.32 15.25
CA ILE A 201 -4.64 -1.97 14.71
C ILE A 201 -5.40 -1.14 15.75
N LYS A 202 -4.65 -0.34 16.52
CA LYS A 202 -5.18 0.59 17.55
C LYS A 202 -5.53 1.97 16.98
#